data_AF-A0AAN1VZJ4-F1
#
_entry.id   AF-A0AAN1VZJ4-F1
#
_cell.length_a   1.000
_cell.length_b   1.000
_cell.length_c   1.000
_cell.angle_alpha   90.00
_cell.angle_beta   90.00
_cell.angle_gamma   90.00
#
_symmetry.space_group_name_H-M   'P 1'
#
loop_
_entity.id
_entity.type
_entity.pdbx_description
1 polymer ?
#
loop_
_entity_poly.entity_id
_entity_poly.type
_entity_poly.pdbx_seq_one_letter_code
_entity_poly.pdbx_strand_id
1 'polypeptide(L)'
;MAQLLFWIVIAVSVALLVAAFVRLKRERQMTGYDFLTVLLPFVLWWTLAITGWKTKSLSNLIEPLSLVVLVPLLFSARAFAVSYSTNHARSVGAFALSLLLAGGLYVFVPVLPE
;
A
#
# COMPACT_ATOMS: atom_id res chain seq x y z
N MET A 1 -9.60 13.36 -19.99
CA MET A 1 -9.51 11.88 -20.07
C MET A 1 -8.60 11.29 -18.98
N ALA A 2 -7.36 11.80 -18.80
CA ALA A 2 -6.45 11.32 -17.76
C ALA A 2 -7.01 11.38 -16.32
N GLN A 3 -7.73 12.45 -15.97
CA GLN A 3 -8.33 12.61 -14.63
C GLN A 3 -9.42 11.57 -14.32
N LEU A 4 -10.18 11.13 -15.32
CA LEU A 4 -11.21 10.10 -15.14
C LEU A 4 -10.55 8.73 -14.85
N LEU A 5 -9.52 8.37 -15.64
CA LEU A 5 -8.76 7.14 -15.44
C LEU A 5 -8.12 7.09 -14.04
N PHE A 6 -7.60 8.22 -13.57
CA PHE A 6 -7.05 8.36 -12.24
C PHE A 6 -8.06 8.00 -11.14
N TRP A 7 -9.25 8.58 -11.16
CA TRP A 7 -10.29 8.28 -10.16
C TRP A 7 -10.79 6.84 -10.25
N ILE A 8 -10.86 6.28 -11.46
CA ILE A 8 -11.20 4.87 -11.66
C ILE A 8 -10.16 3.97 -11.00
N VAL A 9 -8.86 4.24 -11.18
CA VAL A 9 -7.78 3.44 -10.55
C VAL A 9 -7.87 3.50 -9.03
N ILE A 10 -8.14 4.68 -8.45
CA ILE A 10 -8.34 4.82 -7.00
C ILE A 10 -9.56 4.02 -6.55
N ALA A 11 -10.71 4.20 -7.21
CA ALA A 11 -11.95 3.51 -6.85
C ALA A 11 -11.77 1.98 -6.90
N VAL A 12 -11.12 1.46 -7.94
CA VAL A 12 -10.82 0.03 -8.08
C VAL A 12 -9.86 -0.43 -6.98
N SER A 13 -8.82 0.33 -6.66
CA SER A 13 -7.85 -0.01 -5.61
C SER A 13 -8.52 -0.08 -4.23
N VAL A 14 -9.38 0.89 -3.91
CA VAL A 14 -10.16 0.89 -2.67
C VAL A 14 -11.15 -0.28 -2.64
N ALA A 15 -11.85 -0.55 -3.75
CA ALA A 15 -12.76 -1.69 -3.84
C ALA A 15 -12.03 -3.04 -3.63
N LEU A 16 -10.84 -3.20 -4.21
CA LEU A 16 -9.99 -4.39 -4.01
C LEU A 16 -9.54 -4.54 -2.56
N LEU A 17 -9.16 -3.44 -1.91
CA LEU A 17 -8.79 -3.44 -0.49
C LEU A 17 -9.96 -3.89 0.38
N VAL A 18 -11.15 -3.31 0.16
CA VAL A 18 -12.37 -3.64 0.91
C VAL A 18 -12.76 -5.11 0.67
N ALA A 19 -12.75 -5.58 -0.57
CA ALA A 19 -13.06 -6.98 -0.90
C ALA A 19 -12.09 -7.97 -0.22
N ALA A 20 -10.79 -7.67 -0.26
CA ALA A 20 -9.76 -8.47 0.42
C ALA A 20 -9.97 -8.49 1.94
N PHE A 21 -10.28 -7.33 2.54
CA PHE A 21 -10.54 -7.22 3.97
C PHE A 21 -11.77 -8.02 4.39
N VAL A 22 -12.89 -7.86 3.67
CA VAL A 22 -14.14 -8.57 3.92
C VAL A 22 -13.91 -10.08 3.82
N ARG A 23 -13.19 -10.55 2.81
CA ARG A 23 -12.85 -11.96 2.64
C ARG A 23 -12.05 -12.49 3.83
N LEU A 24 -10.93 -11.86 4.16
CA LEU A 24 -10.04 -12.28 5.25
C LEU A 24 -10.74 -12.28 6.61
N LYS A 25 -11.61 -11.29 6.84
CA LYS A 25 -12.45 -11.22 8.05
C LYS A 25 -13.46 -12.35 8.11
N ARG A 26 -14.16 -12.65 7.01
CA ARG A 26 -15.12 -13.77 6.91
C ARG A 26 -14.45 -15.12 7.14
N GLU A 27 -13.25 -15.31 6.61
CA GLU A 27 -12.47 -16.55 6.76
C GLU A 27 -11.72 -16.64 8.10
N ARG A 28 -11.81 -15.62 8.97
CA ARG A 28 -11.05 -15.50 10.23
C ARG A 28 -9.54 -15.66 10.07
N GLN A 29 -9.01 -15.30 8.91
CA GLN A 29 -7.58 -15.37 8.59
C GLN A 29 -6.84 -14.05 8.84
N MET A 30 -7.54 -13.07 9.39
CA MET A 30 -6.98 -11.75 9.64
C MET A 30 -5.96 -11.77 10.77
N THR A 31 -4.84 -11.07 10.59
CA THR A 31 -3.75 -10.96 11.55
C THR A 31 -3.44 -9.49 11.85
N GLY A 32 -2.73 -9.18 12.94
CA GLY A 32 -2.30 -7.81 13.24
C GLY A 32 -1.44 -7.19 12.12
N TYR A 33 -0.62 -8.00 11.44
CA TYR A 33 0.23 -7.57 10.34
C TYR A 33 -0.53 -7.09 9.11
N ASP A 34 -1.77 -7.56 8.93
CA ASP A 34 -2.65 -7.10 7.85
C ASP A 34 -2.99 -5.63 8.01
N PHE A 35 -3.26 -5.18 9.25
CA PHE A 35 -3.48 -3.77 9.55
C PHE A 35 -2.22 -2.95 9.36
N LEU A 36 -1.05 -3.47 9.79
CA LEU A 36 0.23 -2.80 9.62
C LEU A 36 0.60 -2.65 8.14
N THR A 37 0.28 -3.63 7.30
CA THR A 37 0.50 -3.58 5.85
C THR A 37 -0.28 -2.44 5.20
N VAL A 38 -1.49 -2.17 5.70
CA VAL A 38 -2.32 -1.07 5.19
C VAL A 38 -1.89 0.26 5.77
N LEU A 39 -1.66 0.35 7.08
CA LEU A 39 -1.49 1.63 7.78
C LEU A 39 -0.05 2.14 7.75
N LEU A 40 0.93 1.26 7.98
CA LEU A 40 2.32 1.67 8.24
C LEU A 40 2.98 2.37 7.05
N PRO A 41 2.78 1.94 5.78
CA PRO A 41 3.35 2.66 4.63
C PRO A 41 2.90 4.14 4.57
N PHE A 42 1.64 4.43 4.89
CA PHE A 42 1.13 5.82 4.89
C PHE A 42 1.66 6.61 6.07
N VAL A 43 1.73 6.00 7.27
CA VAL A 43 2.30 6.68 8.45
C VAL A 43 3.78 6.98 8.22
N LEU A 44 4.55 6.02 7.72
CA LEU A 44 5.97 6.23 7.38
C LEU A 44 6.13 7.32 6.34
N TRP A 45 5.39 7.27 5.24
CA TRP A 45 5.43 8.31 4.23
C TRP A 45 5.08 9.69 4.81
N TRP A 46 4.00 9.79 5.61
CA TRP A 46 3.57 11.03 6.24
C TRP A 46 4.64 11.60 7.18
N THR A 47 5.23 10.75 8.03
CA THR A 47 6.32 11.17 8.94
C THR A 47 7.55 11.64 8.17
N LEU A 48 7.93 10.94 7.10
CA LEU A 48 9.05 11.33 6.23
C LEU A 48 8.77 12.63 5.46
N ALA A 49 7.51 12.88 5.10
CA ALA A 49 7.09 14.11 4.43
C ALA A 49 7.14 15.32 5.38
N ILE A 50 6.70 15.17 6.63
CA ILE A 50 6.69 16.27 7.62
C ILE A 50 8.08 16.59 8.15
N THR A 51 8.91 15.56 8.38
CA THR A 51 10.26 15.74 8.97
C THR A 51 11.25 16.41 8.02
N GLY A 52 10.89 16.61 6.75
CA GLY A 52 11.72 17.34 5.79
C GLY A 52 13.04 16.64 5.45
N TRP A 53 13.17 15.34 5.76
CA TRP A 53 14.38 14.55 5.50
C TRP A 53 14.77 14.50 4.01
N LYS A 54 13.86 14.86 3.12
CA LYS A 54 14.11 15.09 1.69
C LYS A 54 13.32 16.33 1.29
N THR A 55 13.88 17.23 0.48
CA THR A 55 13.18 18.39 -0.12
C THR A 55 12.17 17.90 -1.14
N LYS A 56 11.17 17.16 -0.67
CA LYS A 56 10.03 16.71 -1.45
C LYS A 56 8.91 17.69 -1.14
N SER A 57 8.44 18.34 -2.19
CA SER A 57 7.23 19.14 -2.08
C SER A 57 6.06 18.21 -1.77
N LEU A 58 5.18 18.65 -0.86
CA LEU A 58 3.88 18.02 -0.65
C LEU A 58 3.03 18.01 -1.93
N SER A 59 3.42 18.80 -2.95
CA SER A 59 2.84 18.79 -4.30
C SER A 59 3.11 17.48 -5.05
N ASN A 60 4.15 16.71 -4.69
CA ASN A 60 4.48 15.45 -5.35
C ASN A 60 3.53 14.33 -4.89
N LEU A 61 2.33 14.33 -5.45
CA LEU A 61 1.27 13.37 -5.16
C LEU A 61 1.62 11.95 -5.66
N ILE A 62 2.67 11.75 -6.47
CA ILE A 62 2.98 10.46 -7.06
C ILE A 62 3.29 9.38 -6.01
N GLU A 63 3.94 9.75 -4.91
CA GLU A 63 4.29 8.82 -3.83
C GLU A 63 3.05 8.30 -3.07
N PRO A 64 2.19 9.16 -2.49
CA PRO A 64 0.99 8.68 -1.81
C PRO A 64 0.04 7.98 -2.79
N LEU A 65 -0.02 8.39 -4.05
CA LEU A 65 -0.82 7.71 -5.07
C LEU A 65 -0.30 6.32 -5.40
N SER A 66 1.02 6.15 -5.51
CA SER A 66 1.63 4.85 -5.72
C SER A 66 1.34 3.92 -4.55
N LEU A 67 1.38 4.44 -3.31
CA LEU A 67 1.01 3.67 -2.11
C LEU A 67 -0.47 3.27 -2.11
N VAL A 68 -1.39 4.16 -2.50
CA VAL A 68 -2.83 3.88 -2.61
C VAL A 68 -3.13 2.74 -3.59
N VAL A 69 -2.30 2.51 -4.60
CA VAL A 69 -2.48 1.40 -5.56
C VAL A 69 -1.74 0.14 -5.12
N LEU A 70 -0.47 0.26 -4.73
CA LEU A 70 0.38 -0.88 -4.43
C LEU A 70 -0.01 -1.61 -3.15
N VAL A 71 -0.42 -0.86 -2.11
CA VAL A 71 -0.81 -1.46 -0.82
C VAL A 71 -2.05 -2.34 -0.97
N PRO A 72 -3.16 -1.89 -1.59
CA PRO A 72 -4.28 -2.76 -1.91
C PRO A 72 -3.92 -3.96 -2.76
N LEU A 73 -3.07 -3.81 -3.78
CA LEU A 73 -2.67 -4.93 -4.62
C LEU A 73 -1.91 -6.00 -3.83
N LEU A 74 -0.96 -5.61 -2.98
CA LEU A 74 -0.24 -6.52 -2.09
C LEU A 74 -1.19 -7.20 -1.09
N PHE A 75 -2.12 -6.42 -0.52
CA PHE A 75 -3.10 -6.93 0.41
C PHE A 75 -4.07 -7.92 -0.24
N SER A 76 -4.53 -7.63 -1.45
CA SER A 76 -5.35 -8.51 -2.27
C SER A 76 -4.57 -9.76 -2.69
N ALA A 77 -3.31 -9.63 -3.10
CA ALA A 77 -2.45 -10.80 -3.36
C ALA A 77 -2.37 -11.69 -2.12
N ARG A 78 -2.25 -11.11 -0.92
CA ARG A 78 -2.32 -11.87 0.34
C ARG A 78 -3.70 -12.46 0.60
N ALA A 79 -4.80 -11.83 0.24
CA ALA A 79 -6.15 -12.39 0.47
C ALA A 79 -6.53 -13.48 -0.53
N PHE A 80 -6.03 -13.41 -1.76
CA PHE A 80 -6.46 -14.26 -2.87
C PHE A 80 -5.39 -15.26 -3.35
N ALA A 81 -4.12 -15.11 -2.97
CA ALA A 81 -3.10 -16.11 -3.29
C ALA A 81 -3.48 -17.45 -2.66
N VAL A 82 -3.44 -18.49 -3.48
CA VAL A 82 -3.68 -19.88 -3.06
C VAL A 82 -2.32 -20.49 -2.74
N SER A 83 -2.04 -20.87 -1.48
CA SER A 83 -0.93 -21.79 -1.16
C SER A 83 -0.70 -22.05 0.34
N TYR A 84 -0.57 -23.36 0.65
CA TYR A 84 0.30 -24.15 1.55
C TYR A 84 1.00 -23.59 2.81
N SER A 85 0.94 -22.29 3.11
CA SER A 85 1.67 -21.67 4.23
C SER A 85 0.73 -21.08 5.28
N THR A 86 1.22 -20.90 6.51
CA THR A 86 0.43 -20.30 7.61
C THR A 86 0.05 -18.84 7.31
N ASN A 87 -1.11 -18.41 7.81
CA ASN A 87 -1.61 -17.03 7.63
C ASN A 87 -0.64 -15.96 8.14
N HIS A 88 0.10 -16.29 9.20
CA HIS A 88 1.10 -15.40 9.80
C HIS A 88 2.27 -15.13 8.86
N ALA A 89 2.89 -16.18 8.29
CA ALA A 89 4.02 -16.03 7.37
C ALA A 89 3.64 -15.21 6.12
N ARG A 90 2.42 -15.39 5.60
CA ARG A 90 1.89 -14.61 4.47
C ARG A 90 1.73 -13.14 4.80
N SER A 91 1.16 -12.82 5.96
CA SER A 91 0.98 -11.42 6.36
C SER A 91 2.31 -10.74 6.69
N VAL A 92 3.27 -11.45 7.29
CA VAL A 92 4.64 -10.93 7.49
C VAL A 92 5.33 -10.69 6.15
N GLY A 93 5.18 -11.60 5.17
CA GLY A 93 5.72 -11.41 3.83
C GLY A 93 5.11 -10.22 3.10
N ALA A 94 3.78 -10.09 3.13
CA ALA A 94 3.08 -8.94 2.54
C ALA A 94 3.48 -7.61 3.20
N PHE A 95 3.62 -7.63 4.53
CA PHE A 95 4.09 -6.49 5.30
C PHE A 95 5.53 -6.09 4.93
N ALA A 96 6.48 -7.03 4.92
CA ALA A 96 7.86 -6.79 4.53
C ALA A 96 7.95 -6.24 3.11
N LEU A 97 7.18 -6.80 2.18
CA LEU A 97 7.14 -6.33 0.79
C LEU A 97 6.55 -4.93 0.68
N SER A 98 5.51 -4.60 1.45
CA SER A 98 4.93 -3.25 1.48
C SER A 98 5.92 -2.20 2.00
N LEU A 99 6.72 -2.55 3.02
CA LEU A 99 7.78 -1.70 3.54
C LEU A 99 8.91 -1.50 2.53
N LEU A 100 9.34 -2.57 1.86
CA LEU A 100 10.35 -2.49 0.81
C LEU A 100 9.88 -1.63 -0.36
N LEU A 101 8.63 -1.77 -0.79
CA LEU A 101 8.05 -0.91 -1.83
C LEU A 101 7.95 0.54 -1.38
N ALA A 102 7.48 0.81 -0.15
CA ALA A 102 7.40 2.17 0.38
C ALA A 102 8.79 2.82 0.48
N GLY A 103 9.78 2.09 0.99
CA GLY A 103 11.17 2.55 1.05
C GLY A 103 11.77 2.76 -0.35
N GLY A 104 11.54 1.82 -1.26
CA GLY A 104 11.97 1.92 -2.66
C GLY A 104 11.37 3.13 -3.36
N LEU A 105 10.05 3.35 -3.24
CA LEU A 105 9.40 4.54 -3.78
C LEU A 105 10.00 5.82 -3.20
N TYR A 106 10.24 5.86 -1.89
CA TYR A 106 10.83 7.03 -1.25
C TYR A 106 12.26 7.33 -1.75
N VAL A 107 13.08 6.29 -1.93
CA VAL A 107 14.48 6.41 -2.37
C VAL A 107 14.56 6.74 -3.87
N PHE A 108 13.89 5.95 -4.71
CA PHE A 108 14.10 5.92 -6.16
C PHE A 108 13.15 6.79 -6.97
N VAL A 109 11.99 7.22 -6.45
CA VAL A 109 11.15 8.18 -7.19
C VAL A 109 11.88 9.53 -7.18
N PRO A 110 12.35 10.01 -8.34
CA PRO A 110 13.03 11.28 -8.44
C PRO A 110 12.03 12.39 -8.12
N VAL A 111 12.54 13.53 -7.63
CA VAL A 111 11.75 14.76 -7.55
C VAL A 111 11.43 15.14 -8.98
N LEU A 112 10.22 14.83 -9.43
CA LEU A 112 9.73 15.37 -10.69
C LEU A 112 9.66 16.90 -10.50
N PRO A 113 10.27 17.69 -11.39
CA PRO A 113 10.14 19.15 -11.32
C PRO A 113 8.65 19.51 -11.38
N GLU A 114 8.26 20.43 -10.49
CA GLU A 114 6.89 20.94 -10.35
C GLU A 114 6.36 21.58 -11.65
#